data_AF-A0A957ZGX5-F1
#
_entry.id   AF-A0A957ZGX5-F1
#
_cell.length_a   1.000
_cell.length_b   1.000
_cell.length_c   1.000
_cell.angle_alpha   90.00
_cell.angle_beta   90.00
_cell.angle_gamma   90.00
#
_symmetry.space_group_name_H-M   'P 1'
#
loop_
_entity.id
_entity.type
_entity.pdbx_description
1 polymer ?
#
loop_
_entity_poly.entity_id
_entity_poly.type
_entity_poly.pdbx_seq_one_letter_code
_entity_poly.pdbx_strand_id
1 'polypeptide(L)'
;SEAWGGRSANRGQCAQACRLPYDLIVDDERKPLGDARYLLSPGDLYALQQMPEIVRIGVHALKIEGRYKDADYVALTTAAYRQAVDEAWAGLPLSITPRQEVQLEQVYSRGLGPYFVAGTDHQAVVRGRSPRHRGVLMGRVTRVLADRVWLVPEASAADAPLKPGDGVVFDAADWRSPEEPEEGGRVYHVTPQLNGALELTFGNGAINFARIRPGDL
;
A
#
# COMPACT_ATOMS: atom_id res chain seq x y z
N SER A 1 -16.71 -0.39 16.96
CA SER A 1 -16.07 -1.59 17.54
C SER A 1 -16.88 -2.13 18.70
N GLU A 2 -17.06 -1.34 19.77
CA GLU A 2 -17.90 -1.75 20.91
C GLU A 2 -19.38 -1.80 20.54
N ALA A 3 -19.90 -0.74 19.91
CA ALA A 3 -21.30 -0.64 19.48
C ALA A 3 -21.78 -1.75 18.52
N TRP A 4 -20.88 -2.37 17.76
CA TRP A 4 -21.23 -3.41 16.77
C TRP A 4 -20.85 -4.82 17.21
N GLY A 5 -19.82 -4.99 18.04
CA GLY A 5 -19.26 -6.31 18.35
C GLY A 5 -18.88 -6.53 19.81
N GLY A 6 -19.24 -5.63 20.74
CA GLY A 6 -18.88 -5.72 22.16
C GLY A 6 -17.37 -5.65 22.43
N ARG A 7 -16.59 -5.27 21.41
CA ARG A 7 -15.13 -5.34 21.39
C ARG A 7 -14.51 -3.96 21.59
N SER A 8 -13.79 -3.77 22.69
CA SER A 8 -13.14 -2.49 22.98
C SER A 8 -11.81 -2.35 22.22
N ALA A 9 -11.74 -1.36 21.32
CA ALA A 9 -10.52 -1.07 20.57
C ALA A 9 -9.35 -0.66 21.50
N ASN A 10 -9.67 0.07 22.56
CA ASN A 10 -8.72 0.54 23.59
C ASN A 10 -8.09 -0.62 24.38
N ARG A 11 -8.76 -1.78 24.46
CA ARG A 11 -8.25 -2.99 25.13
C ARG A 11 -7.64 -4.01 24.18
N GLY A 12 -7.19 -3.58 23.00
CA GLY A 12 -6.61 -4.51 22.03
C GLY A 12 -7.62 -5.27 21.19
N GLN A 13 -8.92 -5.20 21.47
CA GLN A 13 -9.91 -6.09 20.85
C GLN A 13 -10.56 -5.51 19.58
N CYS A 14 -10.00 -4.47 18.95
CA CYS A 14 -10.61 -3.77 17.81
C CYS A 14 -11.27 -4.72 16.78
N ALA A 15 -12.54 -4.43 16.45
CA ALA A 15 -13.33 -5.18 15.48
C ALA A 15 -12.94 -4.92 14.01
N GLN A 16 -11.94 -4.06 13.77
CA GLN A 16 -11.42 -3.73 12.43
C GLN A 16 -12.49 -3.18 11.48
N ALA A 17 -13.41 -2.34 11.97
CA ALA A 17 -14.47 -1.75 11.15
C ALA A 17 -13.91 -0.98 9.93
N CYS A 18 -12.74 -0.34 10.06
CA CYS A 18 -12.04 0.31 8.96
C CYS A 18 -11.63 -0.64 7.81
N ARG A 19 -11.65 -1.96 8.04
CA ARG A 19 -11.29 -2.98 7.05
C ARG A 19 -12.49 -3.63 6.36
N LEU A 20 -13.70 -3.24 6.72
CA LEU A 20 -14.92 -3.75 6.11
C LEU A 20 -15.26 -2.98 4.83
N PRO A 21 -15.90 -3.62 3.85
CA PRO A 21 -16.49 -2.89 2.73
C PRO A 21 -17.71 -2.08 3.19
N TYR A 22 -17.97 -0.96 2.52
CA TYR A 22 -19.09 -0.07 2.82
C TYR A 22 -19.82 0.37 1.56
N ASP A 23 -21.11 0.64 1.72
CA ASP A 23 -21.89 1.43 0.78
C ASP A 23 -21.97 2.89 1.24
N LEU A 24 -21.94 3.81 0.28
CA LEU A 24 -22.20 5.22 0.53
C LEU A 24 -23.65 5.53 0.20
N ILE A 25 -24.43 5.88 1.22
CA ILE A 25 -25.81 6.33 1.07
C ILE A 25 -25.85 7.83 1.34
N VAL A 26 -26.40 8.61 0.39
CA VAL A 26 -26.63 10.05 0.53
C VAL A 26 -28.07 10.32 0.11
N ASP A 27 -28.85 10.90 1.02
CA ASP A 27 -30.28 11.16 0.82
C ASP A 27 -31.05 9.91 0.39
N ASP A 28 -30.84 8.79 1.11
CA ASP A 28 -31.40 7.45 0.83
C ASP A 28 -30.99 6.83 -0.53
N GLU A 29 -30.11 7.48 -1.29
CA GLU A 29 -29.57 6.96 -2.54
C GLU A 29 -28.17 6.36 -2.38
N ARG A 30 -27.99 5.13 -2.89
CA ARG A 30 -26.66 4.53 -3.00
C ARG A 30 -25.83 5.22 -4.07
N LYS A 31 -24.67 5.76 -3.68
CA LYS A 31 -23.72 6.41 -4.59
C LYS A 31 -22.71 5.40 -5.16
N PRO A 32 -22.35 5.52 -6.45
CA PRO A 32 -21.36 4.65 -7.06
C PRO A 32 -19.97 4.94 -6.49
N LEU A 33 -19.26 3.87 -6.11
CA LEU A 33 -17.95 3.98 -5.45
C LEU A 33 -16.75 3.72 -6.38
N GLY A 34 -16.96 3.41 -7.66
CA GLY A 34 -15.86 3.13 -8.59
C GLY A 34 -15.05 1.92 -8.14
N ASP A 35 -13.83 2.13 -7.67
CA ASP A 35 -12.90 1.14 -7.09
C ASP A 35 -12.71 1.31 -5.56
N ALA A 36 -13.36 2.31 -4.94
CA ALA A 36 -13.20 2.66 -3.53
C ALA A 36 -14.19 1.89 -2.63
N ARG A 37 -13.92 0.61 -2.37
CA ARG A 37 -14.79 -0.28 -1.56
C ARG A 37 -14.64 -0.11 -0.04
N TYR A 38 -13.49 0.37 0.42
CA TYR A 38 -13.10 0.46 1.83
C TYR A 38 -13.02 1.92 2.28
N LEU A 39 -14.18 2.57 2.38
CA LEU A 39 -14.32 4.02 2.62
C LEU A 39 -13.73 4.52 3.95
N LEU A 40 -13.46 3.62 4.89
CA LEU A 40 -12.90 3.93 6.21
C LEU A 40 -11.47 3.41 6.38
N SER A 41 -10.80 3.01 5.29
CA SER A 41 -9.42 2.51 5.29
C SER A 41 -8.44 3.59 4.81
N PRO A 42 -7.95 4.48 5.70
CA PRO A 42 -6.95 5.47 5.32
C PRO A 42 -5.61 4.80 5.02
N GLY A 43 -4.84 5.45 4.16
CA GLY A 43 -3.42 5.13 3.96
C GLY A 43 -2.58 5.46 5.20
N ASP A 44 -1.31 5.06 5.17
CA ASP A 44 -0.40 5.18 6.30
C ASP A 44 0.40 6.49 6.22
N LEU A 45 0.37 7.28 7.31
CA LEU A 45 1.04 8.57 7.36
C LEU A 45 2.55 8.41 7.15
N TYR A 46 3.07 9.10 6.14
CA TYR A 46 4.48 9.16 5.81
C TYR A 46 4.89 10.63 5.68
N ALA A 47 5.63 11.11 6.67
CA ALA A 47 6.02 12.51 6.78
C ALA A 47 7.54 12.70 6.72
N LEU A 48 8.29 11.70 6.24
CA LEU A 48 9.76 11.72 6.29
C LEU A 48 10.34 12.91 5.50
N GLN A 49 9.74 13.21 4.34
CA GLN A 49 10.10 14.37 3.51
C GLN A 49 9.79 15.72 4.19
N GLN A 50 8.89 15.73 5.17
CA GLN A 50 8.49 16.92 5.93
C GLN A 50 9.32 17.08 7.23
N MET A 51 10.25 16.18 7.54
CA MET A 51 11.07 16.26 8.76
C MET A 51 11.82 17.58 8.92
N PRO A 52 12.44 18.18 7.88
CA PRO A 52 13.10 19.47 8.02
C PRO A 52 12.15 20.57 8.52
N GLU A 53 10.91 20.58 8.05
CA GLU A 53 9.91 21.54 8.49
C GLU A 53 9.41 21.23 9.91
N ILE A 54 9.12 19.97 10.20
CA ILE A 54 8.63 19.52 11.52
C ILE A 54 9.66 19.84 12.63
N VAL A 55 10.95 19.66 12.35
CA VAL A 55 12.02 20.05 13.27
C VAL A 55 12.08 21.57 13.43
N ARG A 56 11.98 22.33 12.32
CA ARG A 56 12.05 23.80 12.32
C ARG A 56 10.94 24.46 13.14
N ILE A 57 9.73 23.88 13.17
CA ILE A 57 8.61 24.41 13.97
C ILE A 57 8.73 24.09 15.48
N GLY A 58 9.79 23.39 15.91
CA GLY A 58 10.07 23.13 17.32
C GLY A 58 9.34 21.92 17.89
N VAL A 59 9.01 20.91 17.08
CA VAL A 59 8.53 19.63 17.60
C VAL A 59 9.67 18.89 18.29
N HIS A 60 9.49 18.54 19.57
CA HIS A 60 10.53 17.90 20.39
C HIS A 60 10.38 16.38 20.51
N ALA A 61 9.22 15.83 20.14
CA ALA A 61 8.94 14.41 20.23
C ALA A 61 8.13 13.94 19.02
N LEU A 62 8.61 12.87 18.38
CA LEU A 62 7.90 12.17 17.32
C LEU A 62 7.45 10.81 17.85
N LYS A 63 6.24 10.41 17.46
CA LYS A 63 5.70 9.10 17.76
C LYS A 63 5.42 8.38 16.45
N ILE A 64 6.08 7.25 16.25
CA ILE A 64 5.78 6.31 15.16
C ILE A 64 4.74 5.34 15.68
N GLU A 65 3.60 5.24 14.99
CA GLU A 65 2.50 4.36 15.39
C GLU A 65 2.36 3.17 14.47
N GLY A 66 2.12 2.00 15.06
CA GLY A 66 1.82 0.78 14.33
C GLY A 66 1.41 -0.34 15.28
N ARG A 67 0.40 -1.13 14.91
CA ARG A 67 -0.06 -2.28 15.70
C ARG A 67 0.30 -3.58 14.97
N TYR A 68 0.86 -4.55 15.70
CA TYR A 68 1.30 -5.84 15.16
C TYR A 68 2.32 -5.71 14.01
N LYS A 69 3.18 -4.70 14.10
CA LYS A 69 4.31 -4.55 13.18
C LYS A 69 5.43 -5.49 13.60
N ASP A 70 6.14 -6.03 12.63
CA ASP A 70 7.28 -6.91 12.85
C ASP A 70 8.55 -6.12 13.20
N ALA A 71 9.62 -6.85 13.51
CA ALA A 71 10.91 -6.25 13.87
C ALA A 71 11.50 -5.43 12.70
N ASP A 72 11.30 -5.87 11.47
CA ASP A 72 11.82 -5.20 10.27
C ASP A 72 11.18 -3.83 10.08
N TYR A 73 9.85 -3.71 10.23
CA TYR A 73 9.16 -2.42 10.21
C TYR A 73 9.70 -1.48 11.29
N VAL A 74 9.86 -1.98 12.52
CA VAL A 74 10.35 -1.16 13.64
C VAL A 74 11.76 -0.67 13.34
N ALA A 75 12.67 -1.55 12.92
CA ALA A 75 14.06 -1.20 12.63
C ALA A 75 14.17 -0.20 11.47
N LEU A 76 13.53 -0.48 10.33
CA LEU A 76 13.63 0.37 9.14
C LEU A 76 12.96 1.74 9.37
N THR A 77 11.76 1.78 9.93
CA THR A 77 11.03 3.04 10.13
C THR A 77 11.73 3.91 11.15
N THR A 78 12.18 3.35 12.29
CA THR A 78 12.87 4.15 13.32
C THR A 78 14.21 4.66 12.82
N ALA A 79 14.98 3.85 12.09
CA ALA A 79 16.26 4.28 11.51
C ALA A 79 16.06 5.42 10.50
N ALA A 80 15.09 5.28 9.59
CA ALA A 80 14.84 6.28 8.56
C ALA A 80 14.39 7.64 9.15
N TYR A 81 13.48 7.63 10.13
CA TYR A 81 13.06 8.86 10.80
C TYR A 81 14.16 9.46 11.68
N ARG A 82 14.96 8.64 12.38
CA ARG A 82 16.11 9.12 13.17
C ARG A 82 17.11 9.84 12.28
N GLN A 83 17.48 9.23 11.15
CA GLN A 83 18.37 9.82 10.16
C GLN A 83 17.82 11.15 9.64
N ALA A 84 16.55 11.20 9.24
CA ALA A 84 15.94 12.43 8.73
C ALA A 84 15.90 13.56 9.78
N VAL A 85 15.72 13.24 11.07
CA VAL A 85 15.79 14.24 12.15
C VAL A 85 17.23 14.70 12.40
N ASP A 86 18.22 13.80 12.36
CA ASP A 86 19.63 14.18 12.50
C ASP A 86 20.10 15.11 11.38
N GLU A 87 19.72 14.79 10.14
CA GLU A 87 19.98 15.63 8.97
C GLU A 87 19.31 16.99 9.09
N ALA A 88 18.03 17.02 9.50
CA ALA A 88 17.30 18.26 9.73
C ALA A 88 17.93 19.13 10.83
N TRP A 89 18.37 18.55 11.94
CA TRP A 89 19.09 19.28 13.00
C TRP A 89 20.44 19.82 12.55
N ALA A 90 21.14 19.10 11.69
CA ALA A 90 22.41 19.53 11.11
C ALA A 90 22.24 20.55 9.96
N GLY A 91 21.00 20.85 9.54
CA GLY A 91 20.73 21.69 8.37
C GLY A 91 21.16 21.05 7.05
N LEU A 92 21.24 19.73 7.00
CA LEU A 92 21.63 18.95 5.83
C LEU A 92 20.39 18.58 4.99
N PRO A 93 20.54 18.39 3.68
CA PRO A 93 19.49 17.81 2.85
C PRO A 93 19.21 16.37 3.31
N LEU A 94 17.96 15.94 3.15
CA LEU A 94 17.58 14.55 3.41
C LEU A 94 18.33 13.63 2.44
N SER A 95 18.98 12.59 2.95
CA SER A 95 19.75 11.65 2.13
C SER A 95 19.02 10.34 1.82
N ILE A 96 17.73 10.26 2.16
CA ILE A 96 16.90 9.10 1.82
C ILE A 96 16.86 8.88 0.31
N THR A 97 17.15 7.65 -0.09
CA THR A 97 17.15 7.24 -1.50
C THR A 97 15.80 6.68 -1.92
N PRO A 98 15.43 6.74 -3.22
CA PRO A 98 14.19 6.12 -3.72
C PRO A 98 14.05 4.65 -3.31
N ARG A 99 15.15 3.89 -3.36
CA ARG A 99 15.18 2.50 -2.89
C ARG A 99 14.83 2.34 -1.41
N GLN A 100 15.29 3.23 -0.54
CA GLN A 100 14.92 3.21 0.88
C GLN A 100 13.45 3.56 1.08
N GLU A 101 12.89 4.49 0.31
CA GLU A 101 11.46 4.79 0.34
C GLU A 101 10.62 3.57 -0.06
N VAL A 102 11.02 2.89 -1.13
CA VAL A 102 10.38 1.66 -1.59
C VAL A 102 10.48 0.53 -0.54
N GLN A 103 11.61 0.42 0.15
CA GLN A 103 11.75 -0.53 1.28
C GLN A 103 10.79 -0.21 2.43
N LEU A 104 10.64 1.06 2.79
CA LEU A 104 9.69 1.50 3.82
C LEU A 104 8.24 1.21 3.41
N GLU A 105 7.91 1.43 2.13
CA GLU A 105 6.59 1.08 1.59
C GLU A 105 6.33 -0.42 1.62
N GLN A 106 7.35 -1.23 1.30
CA GLN A 106 7.27 -2.68 1.24
C GLN A 106 7.04 -3.33 2.62
N VAL A 107 7.65 -2.79 3.68
CA VAL A 107 7.58 -3.43 5.00
C VAL A 107 6.24 -3.26 5.69
N TYR A 108 5.45 -2.21 5.42
CA TYR A 108 4.02 -2.18 5.70
C TYR A 108 3.41 -0.82 5.27
N SER A 109 2.77 -0.75 4.10
CA SER A 109 1.86 0.35 3.72
C SER A 109 0.50 -0.08 3.15
N ARG A 110 -0.50 0.76 3.37
CA ARG A 110 -1.77 0.80 2.61
C ARG A 110 -1.73 1.96 1.59
N GLY A 111 -0.54 2.23 1.05
CA GLY A 111 -0.17 3.49 0.43
C GLY A 111 0.37 4.46 1.47
N LEU A 112 1.44 5.16 1.10
CA LEU A 112 2.10 6.18 1.93
C LEU A 112 1.72 7.59 1.46
N GLY A 113 1.64 8.52 2.39
CA GLY A 113 1.52 9.94 2.05
C GLY A 113 1.58 10.86 3.27
N PRO A 114 1.91 12.15 3.05
CA PRO A 114 1.93 13.14 4.14
C PRO A 114 0.52 13.55 4.58
N TYR A 115 -0.48 13.34 3.71
CA TYR A 115 -1.90 13.63 3.98
C TYR A 115 -2.09 15.02 4.60
N PHE A 116 -2.74 15.09 5.75
CA PHE A 116 -3.03 16.35 6.45
C PHE A 116 -1.78 17.14 6.86
N VAL A 117 -0.59 16.54 6.89
CA VAL A 117 0.66 17.28 7.14
C VAL A 117 0.95 18.25 5.98
N ALA A 118 0.58 17.91 4.75
CA ALA A 118 0.80 18.75 3.57
C ALA A 118 -0.43 19.61 3.19
N GLY A 119 -1.55 19.48 3.91
CA GLY A 119 -2.77 20.25 3.67
C GLY A 119 -4.06 19.42 3.78
N THR A 120 -5.21 20.10 3.80
CA THR A 120 -6.52 19.47 3.92
C THR A 120 -7.03 18.97 2.57
N ASP A 121 -6.61 17.77 2.18
CA ASP A 121 -7.23 17.00 1.09
C ASP A 121 -7.73 15.66 1.63
N HIS A 122 -9.03 15.60 1.88
CA HIS A 122 -9.65 14.43 2.49
C HIS A 122 -9.67 13.22 1.54
N GLN A 123 -9.73 13.46 0.23
CA GLN A 123 -9.80 12.38 -0.77
C GLN A 123 -8.43 11.71 -0.96
N ALA A 124 -7.33 12.46 -0.78
CA ALA A 124 -5.99 11.89 -0.80
C ALA A 124 -5.73 10.86 0.32
N VAL A 125 -6.44 10.97 1.45
CA VAL A 125 -6.24 10.09 2.63
C VAL A 125 -6.81 8.69 2.41
N VAL A 126 -7.93 8.58 1.70
CA VAL A 126 -8.66 7.33 1.52
C VAL A 126 -8.86 7.05 0.03
N ARG A 127 -7.97 6.24 -0.55
CA ARG A 127 -8.23 5.62 -1.86
C ARG A 127 -9.25 4.49 -1.77
N GLY A 128 -9.25 3.75 -0.67
CA GLY A 128 -10.27 2.74 -0.38
C GLY A 128 -10.28 1.51 -1.29
N ARG A 129 -9.24 1.23 -2.07
CA ARG A 129 -9.16 0.03 -2.93
C ARG A 129 -8.93 -1.27 -2.14
N SER A 130 -8.23 -1.18 -1.02
CA SER A 130 -7.88 -2.33 -0.16
C SER A 130 -7.90 -1.97 1.32
N PRO A 131 -8.27 -2.91 2.22
CA PRO A 131 -8.17 -2.70 3.65
C PRO A 131 -6.84 -3.20 4.24
N ARG A 132 -5.96 -3.77 3.41
CA ARG A 132 -4.77 -4.52 3.82
C ARG A 132 -3.52 -3.95 3.17
N HIS A 133 -2.39 -4.37 3.73
CA HIS A 133 -1.08 -4.15 3.14
C HIS A 133 -1.06 -4.55 1.67
N ARG A 134 -0.58 -3.66 0.80
CA ARG A 134 -0.44 -3.93 -0.65
C ARG A 134 1.00 -4.11 -1.10
N GLY A 135 1.97 -3.66 -0.29
CA GLY A 135 3.35 -3.55 -0.72
C GLY A 135 3.48 -2.47 -1.80
N VAL A 136 4.51 -2.64 -2.62
CA VAL A 136 4.88 -1.68 -3.66
C VAL A 136 4.10 -2.01 -4.93
N LEU A 137 3.48 -1.00 -5.54
CA LEU A 137 2.85 -1.17 -6.84
C LEU A 137 3.92 -1.51 -7.88
N MET A 138 3.82 -2.67 -8.53
CA MET A 138 4.85 -3.14 -9.47
C MET A 138 4.55 -2.81 -10.93
N GLY A 139 3.28 -2.61 -11.28
CA GLY A 139 2.90 -2.42 -12.66
C GLY A 139 1.40 -2.43 -12.88
N ARG A 140 1.02 -2.42 -14.16
CA ARG A 140 -0.36 -2.64 -14.59
C ARG A 140 -0.44 -3.79 -15.57
N VAL A 141 -1.38 -4.69 -15.36
CA VAL A 141 -1.63 -5.83 -16.24
C VAL A 141 -2.07 -5.34 -17.62
N THR A 142 -1.40 -5.82 -18.66
CA THR A 142 -1.74 -5.49 -20.06
C THR A 142 -2.27 -6.69 -20.83
N ARG A 143 -1.89 -7.90 -20.44
CA ARG A 143 -2.33 -9.13 -21.10
C ARG A 143 -2.35 -10.28 -20.11
N VAL A 144 -3.37 -11.12 -20.24
CA VAL A 144 -3.52 -12.36 -19.47
C VAL A 144 -3.70 -13.51 -20.45
N LEU A 145 -2.95 -14.58 -20.27
CA LEU A 145 -3.15 -15.87 -20.95
C LEU A 145 -3.41 -16.95 -19.89
N ALA A 146 -3.62 -18.18 -20.34
CA ALA A 146 -4.00 -19.29 -19.45
C ALA A 146 -2.92 -19.67 -18.42
N ASP A 147 -1.66 -19.31 -18.64
CA ASP A 147 -0.51 -19.72 -17.82
C ASP A 147 0.42 -18.56 -17.41
N ARG A 148 0.09 -17.31 -17.79
CA ARG A 148 0.99 -16.16 -17.62
C ARG A 148 0.29 -14.81 -17.72
N VAL A 149 0.94 -13.79 -17.17
CA VAL A 149 0.46 -12.39 -17.17
C VAL A 149 1.57 -11.47 -17.67
N TRP A 150 1.23 -10.47 -18.47
CA TRP A 150 2.12 -9.36 -18.78
C TRP A 150 1.71 -8.13 -18.02
N LEU A 151 2.70 -7.40 -17.51
CA LEU A 151 2.51 -6.08 -16.95
C LEU A 151 3.47 -5.07 -17.57
N VAL A 152 3.04 -3.80 -17.59
CA VAL A 152 3.95 -2.67 -17.79
C VAL A 152 4.45 -2.25 -16.41
N PRO A 153 5.77 -2.24 -16.15
CA PRO A 153 6.31 -1.86 -14.86
C PRO A 153 6.04 -0.40 -14.49
N GLU A 154 5.80 -0.14 -13.21
CA GLU A 154 5.82 1.21 -12.65
C GLU A 154 7.24 1.67 -12.29
N ALA A 155 7.43 2.96 -12.02
CA ALA A 155 8.74 3.54 -11.72
C ALA A 155 9.45 2.85 -10.53
N SER A 156 8.68 2.46 -9.52
CA SER A 156 9.12 1.68 -8.34
C SER A 156 9.82 0.37 -8.70
N ALA A 157 9.49 -0.23 -9.85
CA ALA A 157 10.12 -1.47 -10.30
C ALA A 157 11.59 -1.28 -10.70
N ALA A 158 12.04 -0.04 -10.95
CA ALA A 158 13.46 0.25 -11.16
C ALA A 158 14.27 0.15 -9.86
N ASP A 159 13.69 0.61 -8.75
CA ASP A 159 14.34 0.65 -7.44
C ASP A 159 14.23 -0.68 -6.67
N ALA A 160 13.15 -1.43 -6.92
CA ALA A 160 12.92 -2.77 -6.39
C ALA A 160 12.39 -3.72 -7.48
N PRO A 161 13.27 -4.23 -8.36
CA PRO A 161 12.84 -5.08 -9.46
C PRO A 161 12.21 -6.38 -8.96
N LEU A 162 11.12 -6.77 -9.61
CA LEU A 162 10.43 -8.03 -9.35
C LEU A 162 11.35 -9.20 -9.68
N LYS A 163 11.45 -10.17 -8.77
CA LYS A 163 12.26 -11.38 -8.97
C LYS A 163 11.49 -12.67 -8.63
N PRO A 164 11.95 -13.82 -9.15
CA PRO A 164 11.41 -15.11 -8.75
C PRO A 164 11.34 -15.29 -7.22
N GLY A 165 10.21 -15.80 -6.74
CA GLY A 165 9.92 -16.00 -5.32
C GLY A 165 9.19 -14.83 -4.64
N ASP A 166 9.18 -13.64 -5.24
CA ASP A 166 8.43 -12.50 -4.72
C ASP A 166 6.92 -12.80 -4.74
N GLY A 167 6.23 -12.41 -3.67
CA GLY A 167 4.78 -12.51 -3.60
C GLY A 167 4.12 -11.30 -4.26
N VAL A 168 3.16 -11.55 -5.15
CA VAL A 168 2.35 -10.51 -5.78
C VAL A 168 0.86 -10.77 -5.54
N VAL A 169 0.07 -9.71 -5.57
CA VAL A 169 -1.39 -9.75 -5.55
C VAL A 169 -1.90 -8.84 -6.66
N PHE A 170 -2.93 -9.26 -7.37
CA PHE A 170 -3.59 -8.48 -8.40
C PHE A 170 -4.76 -7.72 -7.79
N ASP A 171 -4.71 -6.39 -7.85
CA ASP A 171 -5.70 -5.51 -7.27
C ASP A 171 -6.84 -5.20 -8.25
N ALA A 172 -7.84 -6.09 -8.24
CA ALA A 172 -9.05 -6.04 -9.07
C ALA A 172 -10.21 -5.24 -8.45
N ALA A 173 -9.93 -4.20 -7.64
CA ALA A 173 -10.94 -3.48 -6.86
C ALA A 173 -12.04 -2.79 -7.68
N ASP A 174 -11.78 -2.57 -8.97
CA ASP A 174 -12.69 -1.97 -9.94
C ASP A 174 -13.82 -2.91 -10.39
N TRP A 175 -13.62 -4.24 -10.35
CA TRP A 175 -14.64 -5.20 -10.81
C TRP A 175 -14.90 -6.37 -9.86
N ARG A 176 -13.98 -6.69 -8.95
CA ARG A 176 -14.14 -7.77 -7.96
C ARG A 176 -15.01 -7.29 -6.79
N SER A 177 -15.98 -8.11 -6.39
CA SER A 177 -16.76 -7.90 -5.16
C SER A 177 -15.87 -8.09 -3.93
N PRO A 178 -15.86 -7.17 -2.94
CA PRO A 178 -14.96 -7.21 -1.77
C PRO A 178 -14.94 -8.53 -0.99
N GLU A 179 -16.06 -9.26 -0.99
CA GLU A 179 -16.26 -10.53 -0.31
C GLU A 179 -15.49 -11.69 -0.94
N GLU A 180 -15.13 -11.57 -2.22
CA GLU A 180 -14.35 -12.58 -2.91
C GLU A 180 -12.87 -12.57 -2.47
N PRO A 181 -12.16 -13.71 -2.52
CA PRO A 181 -10.73 -13.72 -2.23
C PRO A 181 -9.96 -12.99 -3.32
N GLU A 182 -8.87 -12.33 -2.95
CA GLU A 182 -7.96 -11.69 -3.91
C GLU A 182 -7.07 -12.74 -4.59
N GLU A 183 -6.70 -12.46 -5.83
CA GLU A 183 -5.86 -13.37 -6.61
C GLU A 183 -4.40 -12.94 -6.51
N GLY A 184 -3.50 -13.87 -6.19
CA GLY A 184 -2.11 -13.56 -5.95
C GLY A 184 -1.31 -14.79 -5.58
N GLY A 185 0.01 -14.73 -5.80
CA GLY A 185 0.88 -15.87 -5.62
C GLY A 185 2.35 -15.48 -5.71
N ARG A 186 3.22 -16.47 -5.54
CA ARG A 186 4.66 -16.27 -5.74
C ARG A 186 4.99 -16.38 -7.22
N VAL A 187 5.73 -15.40 -7.71
CA VAL A 187 6.20 -15.39 -9.09
C VAL A 187 7.25 -16.49 -9.29
N TYR A 188 7.09 -17.30 -10.34
CA TYR A 188 8.01 -18.38 -10.68
C TYR A 188 9.10 -17.91 -11.66
N HIS A 189 8.71 -17.25 -12.77
CA HIS A 189 9.64 -16.55 -13.65
C HIS A 189 9.19 -15.12 -13.92
N VAL A 190 10.17 -14.23 -14.05
CA VAL A 190 10.04 -12.85 -14.54
C VAL A 190 10.88 -12.75 -15.82
N THR A 191 10.23 -12.52 -16.97
CA THR A 191 10.90 -12.45 -18.27
C THR A 191 10.68 -11.09 -18.92
N PRO A 192 11.72 -10.24 -19.02
CA PRO A 192 11.62 -8.97 -19.73
C PRO A 192 11.31 -9.16 -21.20
N GLN A 193 10.47 -8.28 -21.75
CA GLN A 193 10.08 -8.26 -23.15
C GLN A 193 10.69 -7.06 -23.86
N LEU A 194 10.85 -7.15 -25.19
CA LEU A 194 11.46 -6.09 -26.01
C LEU A 194 10.72 -4.75 -25.93
N ASN A 195 9.41 -4.77 -25.63
CA ASN A 195 8.58 -3.58 -25.47
C ASN A 195 8.62 -2.99 -24.04
N GLY A 196 9.50 -3.48 -23.18
CA GLY A 196 9.61 -3.03 -21.78
C GLY A 196 8.61 -3.66 -20.82
N ALA A 197 7.69 -4.52 -21.30
CA ALA A 197 6.80 -5.27 -20.42
C ALA A 197 7.54 -6.39 -19.69
N LEU A 198 6.99 -6.84 -18.56
CA LEU A 198 7.43 -8.05 -17.87
C LEU A 198 6.39 -9.14 -18.06
N GLU A 199 6.82 -10.32 -18.51
CA GLU A 199 6.03 -11.54 -18.47
C GLU A 199 6.26 -12.25 -17.14
N LEU A 200 5.18 -12.56 -16.45
CA LEU A 200 5.15 -13.30 -15.19
C LEU A 200 4.52 -14.67 -15.39
N THR A 201 5.17 -15.70 -14.88
CA THR A 201 4.61 -17.06 -14.77
C THR A 201 4.53 -17.48 -13.31
N PHE A 202 3.60 -18.38 -13.02
CA PHE A 202 3.32 -18.87 -11.68
C PHE A 202 3.34 -20.40 -11.69
N GLY A 203 3.93 -21.01 -10.65
CA GLY A 203 4.06 -22.47 -10.58
C GLY A 203 2.75 -23.15 -10.16
N ASN A 204 2.55 -24.39 -10.62
CA ASN A 204 1.58 -25.36 -10.07
C ASN A 204 0.14 -24.85 -9.89
N GLY A 205 -0.37 -24.01 -10.79
CA GLY A 205 -1.73 -23.47 -10.66
C GLY A 205 -1.92 -22.62 -9.40
N ALA A 206 -0.85 -21.98 -8.91
CA ALA A 206 -0.87 -21.15 -7.72
C ALA A 206 -1.84 -19.96 -7.80
N ILE A 207 -2.23 -19.57 -9.01
CA ILE A 207 -3.21 -18.52 -9.24
C ILE A 207 -4.23 -18.94 -10.30
N ASN A 208 -5.43 -18.39 -10.19
CA ASN A 208 -6.49 -18.50 -11.18
C ASN A 208 -6.47 -17.31 -12.15
N PHE A 209 -5.89 -17.50 -13.33
CA PHE A 209 -5.77 -16.48 -14.37
C PHE A 209 -7.12 -15.92 -14.87
N ALA A 210 -8.22 -16.67 -14.73
CA ALA A 210 -9.56 -16.17 -15.10
C ALA A 210 -10.05 -15.05 -14.15
N ARG A 211 -9.37 -14.85 -13.02
CA ARG A 211 -9.68 -13.82 -12.03
C ARG A 211 -8.77 -12.59 -12.13
N ILE A 212 -8.09 -12.44 -13.26
CA ILE A 212 -7.19 -11.33 -13.56
C ILE A 212 -7.60 -10.74 -14.91
N ARG A 213 -7.63 -9.41 -15.01
CA ARG A 213 -8.00 -8.69 -16.23
C ARG A 213 -6.92 -7.69 -16.64
N PRO A 214 -6.78 -7.42 -17.95
CA PRO A 214 -6.07 -6.22 -18.39
C PRO A 214 -6.63 -4.98 -17.69
N GLY A 215 -5.75 -4.18 -17.10
CA GLY A 215 -6.11 -3.00 -16.30
C GLY A 215 -5.86 -3.18 -14.80
N ASP A 216 -5.88 -4.42 -14.27
CA ASP A 216 -5.58 -4.73 -12.87
C ASP A 216 -4.18 -4.23 -12.50
N LEU A 217 -4.00 -3.85 -11.23
CA LEU A 217 -2.74 -3.36 -10.66
C LEU A 217 -1.97 -4.48 -9.94
#